data_AF-K6DEP2-F1
#
_entry.id   AF-K6DEP2-F1
#
_cell.length_a   1.000
_cell.length_b   1.000
_cell.length_c   1.000
_cell.angle_alpha   90.00
_cell.angle_beta   90.00
_cell.angle_gamma   90.00
#
_symmetry.space_group_name_H-M   'P 1'
#
loop_
_entity.id
_entity.type
_entity.pdbx_description
1 polymer ?
#
loop_
_entity_poly.entity_id
_entity_poly.type
_entity_poly.pdbx_seq_one_letter_code
_entity_poly.pdbx_strand_id
1 'polypeptide(L)'
;DTQMYKAQKFEDNQTIGYVLTLINGLAELLKEKYCLFLYLWKNNIFYGDIQASKEDKELLDIISYRFRQTNPLIYKFDSEDDVNSTNNQQLIRFFVEDIDAWSKEITDR
;
A
#
# COMPACT_ATOMS: atom_id res chain seq x y z
N ASP A 1 -13.38 -11.63 15.79
CA ASP A 1 -12.50 -12.46 14.94
C ASP A 1 -11.73 -13.50 15.71
N THR A 2 -11.95 -14.77 15.42
CA THR A 2 -11.19 -15.91 15.95
C THR A 2 -9.77 -15.93 15.38
N GLN A 3 -8.80 -16.45 16.15
CA GLN A 3 -7.39 -16.55 15.72
C GLN A 3 -7.22 -17.30 14.39
N MET A 4 -8.05 -18.33 14.13
CA MET A 4 -8.08 -19.06 12.85
C MET A 4 -8.40 -18.16 11.65
N TYR A 5 -9.35 -17.23 11.78
CA TYR A 5 -9.72 -16.32 10.70
C TYR A 5 -8.57 -15.37 10.34
N LYS A 6 -7.83 -14.89 11.35
CA LYS A 6 -6.65 -14.03 11.14
C LYS A 6 -5.50 -14.78 10.46
N ALA A 7 -5.30 -16.06 10.82
CA ALA A 7 -4.28 -16.90 10.20
C ALA A 7 -4.59 -17.17 8.72
N GLN A 8 -5.84 -17.56 8.42
CA GLN A 8 -6.27 -17.79 7.03
C GLN A 8 -6.11 -16.53 6.18
N LYS A 9 -6.56 -15.37 6.67
CA LYS A 9 -6.42 -14.10 5.95
C LYS A 9 -4.96 -13.73 5.68
N PHE A 10 -4.06 -14.04 6.61
CA PHE A 10 -2.63 -13.83 6.40
C PHE A 10 -2.09 -14.72 5.29
N GLU A 11 -2.42 -16.01 5.27
CA GLU A 11 -2.03 -16.95 4.21
C GLU A 11 -2.58 -16.54 2.84
N ASP A 12 -3.85 -16.12 2.80
CA ASP A 12 -4.50 -15.61 1.59
C ASP A 12 -3.75 -14.38 1.05
N ASN A 13 -3.39 -13.43 1.92
CA ASN A 13 -2.62 -12.24 1.53
C ASN A 13 -1.21 -12.58 1.04
N GLN A 14 -0.54 -13.60 1.61
CA GLN A 14 0.75 -14.07 1.07
C GLN A 14 0.58 -14.65 -0.33
N THR A 15 -0.48 -15.43 -0.55
CA THR A 15 -0.77 -16.08 -1.82
C THR A 15 -1.12 -15.05 -2.89
N ILE A 16 -2.00 -14.09 -2.57
CA ILE A 16 -2.34 -12.96 -3.46
C ILE A 16 -1.07 -12.16 -3.78
N GLY A 17 -0.27 -11.83 -2.77
CA GLY A 17 0.99 -11.10 -2.95
C GLY A 17 1.93 -11.81 -3.92
N TYR A 18 2.10 -13.13 -3.76
CA TYR A 18 2.89 -13.94 -4.69
C TYR A 18 2.32 -13.93 -6.12
N VAL A 19 1.03 -14.20 -6.29
CA VAL A 19 0.40 -14.22 -7.62
C VAL A 19 0.56 -12.88 -8.34
N LEU A 20 0.37 -11.77 -7.62
CA LEU A 20 0.53 -10.43 -8.16
C LEU A 20 1.98 -10.11 -8.56
N THR A 21 2.99 -10.71 -7.91
CA THR A 21 4.40 -10.55 -8.33
C THR A 21 4.67 -11.08 -9.74
N LEU A 22 3.81 -11.97 -10.25
CA LEU A 22 3.94 -12.52 -11.60
C LEU A 22 3.52 -11.51 -12.69
N ILE A 23 2.85 -10.41 -12.32
CA ILE A 23 2.49 -9.34 -13.24
C ILE A 23 3.73 -8.48 -13.47
N ASN A 24 4.28 -8.58 -14.67
CA ASN A 24 5.50 -7.85 -15.05
C ASN A 24 5.33 -6.34 -14.85
N GLY A 25 6.26 -5.71 -14.12
CA GLY A 25 6.28 -4.27 -13.87
C GLY A 25 5.37 -3.80 -12.73
N LEU A 26 4.57 -4.67 -12.09
CA LEU A 26 3.68 -4.23 -11.00
C LEU A 26 4.47 -3.75 -9.78
N ALA A 27 5.52 -4.47 -9.40
CA ALA A 27 6.30 -4.10 -8.23
C ALA A 27 7.03 -2.77 -8.43
N GLU A 28 7.59 -2.56 -9.63
CA GLU A 28 8.25 -1.32 -10.02
C GLU A 28 7.27 -0.14 -9.99
N LEU A 29 6.06 -0.32 -10.57
CA LEU A 29 4.99 0.68 -10.49
C LEU A 29 4.65 1.02 -9.03
N LEU A 30 4.50 0.01 -8.17
CA LEU A 30 4.20 0.27 -6.76
C LEU A 30 5.35 1.01 -6.07
N LYS A 31 6.61 0.66 -6.33
CA LYS A 31 7.77 1.39 -5.78
C LYS A 31 7.70 2.86 -6.18
N GLU A 32 7.45 3.15 -7.45
CA GLU A 32 7.29 4.53 -7.93
C GLU A 32 6.18 5.29 -7.19
N LYS A 33 5.01 4.66 -6.99
CA LYS A 33 3.89 5.31 -6.28
C LYS A 33 4.15 5.49 -4.79
N TYR A 34 4.78 4.53 -4.12
CA TYR A 34 5.17 4.68 -2.72
C TYR A 34 6.21 5.79 -2.55
N CYS A 35 7.22 5.86 -3.40
CA CYS A 35 8.23 6.92 -3.38
C CYS A 35 7.60 8.30 -3.65
N LEU A 36 6.70 8.40 -4.63
CA LEU A 36 5.94 9.62 -4.89
C LEU A 36 5.11 10.04 -3.67
N PHE A 37 4.37 9.10 -3.06
CA PHE A 37 3.60 9.39 -1.85
C PHE A 37 4.49 9.91 -0.71
N LEU A 38 5.62 9.24 -0.45
CA LEU A 38 6.56 9.65 0.60
C LEU A 38 7.12 11.05 0.33
N TYR A 39 7.46 11.36 -0.91
CA TYR A 39 7.92 12.69 -1.30
C TYR A 39 6.85 13.75 -0.99
N LEU A 40 5.61 13.53 -1.45
CA LEU A 40 4.50 14.46 -1.23
C LEU A 40 4.23 14.66 0.27
N TRP A 41 4.16 13.54 1.02
CA TRP A 41 3.87 13.56 2.45
C TRP A 41 4.95 14.32 3.24
N LYS A 42 6.23 14.06 2.98
CA LYS A 42 7.35 14.76 3.64
C LYS A 42 7.36 16.26 3.36
N ASN A 43 6.84 16.68 2.21
CA ASN A 43 6.75 18.08 1.82
C ASN A 43 5.40 18.73 2.17
N ASN A 44 4.53 18.05 2.92
CA ASN A 44 3.18 18.50 3.27
C ASN A 44 2.31 18.85 2.04
N ILE A 45 2.50 18.13 0.93
CA ILE A 45 1.72 18.28 -0.30
C ILE A 45 0.62 17.22 -0.29
N PHE A 46 -0.63 17.64 -0.44
CA PHE A 46 -1.74 16.71 -0.57
C PHE A 46 -1.75 16.11 -1.99
N TYR A 47 -1.78 14.78 -2.09
CA TYR A 47 -1.77 14.07 -3.38
C TYR A 47 -3.01 14.34 -4.24
N GLY A 48 -4.11 14.82 -3.66
CA GLY A 48 -5.28 15.26 -4.43
C GLY A 48 -5.01 16.50 -5.27
N ASP A 49 -4.03 17.33 -4.89
CA ASP A 49 -3.76 18.64 -5.50
C ASP A 49 -2.73 18.59 -6.63
N ILE A 50 -2.04 17.46 -6.82
CA ILE A 50 -1.05 17.32 -7.89
C ILE A 50 -1.72 17.17 -9.26
N GLN A 51 -1.00 17.54 -10.32
CA GLN A 51 -1.40 17.24 -11.70
C GLN A 51 -1.01 15.81 -12.05
N ALA A 52 -1.93 14.87 -11.83
CA ALA A 52 -1.79 13.45 -12.15
C ALA A 52 -3.12 12.87 -12.64
N SER A 53 -3.09 11.66 -13.22
CA SER A 53 -4.31 10.94 -13.63
C SER A 53 -5.19 10.60 -12.43
N LYS A 54 -6.45 10.24 -12.69
CA LYS A 54 -7.37 9.82 -11.63
C LYS A 54 -6.88 8.53 -10.98
N GLU A 55 -6.40 7.61 -11.79
CA GLU A 55 -5.87 6.31 -11.39
C GLU A 55 -4.66 6.49 -10.47
N ASP A 56 -3.75 7.41 -10.80
CA ASP A 56 -2.60 7.70 -9.95
C ASP A 56 -3.00 8.27 -8.59
N LYS A 57 -3.99 9.17 -8.57
CA LYS A 57 -4.51 9.73 -7.32
C LYS A 57 -5.18 8.67 -6.45
N GLU A 58 -5.87 7.71 -7.07
CA GLU A 58 -6.50 6.60 -6.35
C GLU A 58 -5.46 5.64 -5.78
N LEU A 59 -4.39 5.33 -6.51
CA LEU A 59 -3.27 4.56 -5.98
C LEU A 59 -2.59 5.26 -4.79
N LEU A 60 -2.37 6.57 -4.90
CA LEU A 60 -1.82 7.38 -3.80
C LEU A 60 -2.78 7.45 -2.61
N ASP A 61 -4.09 7.50 -2.84
CA ASP A 61 -5.11 7.44 -1.79
C ASP A 61 -5.03 6.11 -1.04
N ILE A 62 -4.99 4.97 -1.75
CA ILE A 62 -4.84 3.65 -1.13
C ILE A 62 -3.55 3.59 -0.29
N ILE A 63 -2.40 3.98 -0.85
CA ILE A 63 -1.12 3.99 -0.13
C ILE A 63 -1.19 4.85 1.14
N SER A 64 -1.88 5.99 1.09
CA SER A 64 -1.98 6.89 2.23
C SER A 64 -2.66 6.25 3.46
N TYR A 65 -3.48 5.21 3.28
CA TYR A 65 -4.15 4.54 4.41
C TYR A 65 -3.14 3.95 5.37
N ARG A 66 -2.11 3.26 4.88
CA ARG A 66 -1.02 2.70 5.70
C ARG A 66 -0.46 3.72 6.69
N PHE A 67 -0.27 4.93 6.21
CA PHE A 67 0.35 6.01 6.96
C PHE A 67 -0.62 6.70 7.94
N ARG A 68 -1.91 6.70 7.63
CA ARG A 68 -3.00 7.16 8.52
C ARG A 68 -3.32 6.19 9.65
N GLN A 69 -3.00 4.90 9.51
CA GLN A 69 -3.28 3.92 10.56
C GLN A 69 -2.54 4.25 11.87
N THR A 70 -3.25 4.17 13.00
CA THR A 70 -2.70 4.43 14.33
C THR A 70 -2.05 3.20 14.96
N ASN A 71 -2.28 2.01 14.40
CA ASN A 71 -1.71 0.77 14.91
C ASN A 71 -0.18 0.76 14.71
N PRO A 72 0.63 0.72 15.80
CA PRO A 72 2.09 0.76 15.70
C PRO A 72 2.71 -0.49 15.08
N LEU A 73 1.95 -1.58 14.95
CA LEU A 73 2.40 -2.82 14.30
C LEU A 73 2.38 -2.73 12.76
N ILE A 74 1.77 -1.68 12.21
CA ILE A 74 1.74 -1.45 10.76
C ILE A 74 3.06 -0.84 10.34
N TYR A 75 3.79 -1.57 9.49
CA TYR A 75 5.02 -1.08 8.90
C TYR A 75 4.73 0.14 8.01
N LYS A 76 5.47 1.23 8.22
CA LYS A 76 5.40 2.47 7.43
C LYS A 76 6.78 2.76 6.88
N PHE A 77 6.86 2.90 5.56
CA PHE A 77 8.11 3.25 4.90
C PHE A 77 8.58 4.63 5.34
N ASP A 78 9.86 4.79 5.61
CA ASP A 78 10.42 6.07 6.08
C ASP A 78 11.26 6.80 5.01
N SER A 79 11.62 6.11 3.92
CA SER A 79 12.54 6.60 2.90
C SER A 79 12.33 5.90 1.56
N GLU A 80 12.82 6.54 0.50
CA GLU A 80 12.85 5.93 -0.84
C GLU A 80 13.75 4.69 -0.87
N ASP A 81 14.87 4.70 -0.15
CA ASP A 81 15.76 3.54 -0.02
C ASP A 81 15.06 2.35 0.65
N ASP A 82 14.24 2.57 1.67
CA ASP A 82 13.43 1.55 2.33
C ASP A 82 12.42 0.91 1.36
N VAL A 83 11.69 1.74 0.59
CA VAL A 83 10.77 1.25 -0.46
C VAL A 83 11.51 0.43 -1.51
N ASN A 84 12.65 0.93 -2.00
CA ASN A 84 13.39 0.32 -3.10
C ASN A 84 14.10 -0.98 -2.70
N SER A 85 14.58 -1.06 -1.46
CA SER A 85 15.22 -2.26 -0.90
C SER A 85 14.22 -3.32 -0.44
N THR A 86 12.95 -2.94 -0.24
CA THR A 86 11.90 -3.90 0.10
C THR A 86 11.65 -4.89 -1.04
N ASN A 87 11.53 -6.16 -0.67
CA ASN A 87 11.24 -7.24 -1.60
C ASN A 87 9.88 -7.03 -2.28
N ASN A 88 9.79 -7.30 -3.59
CA ASN A 88 8.60 -7.11 -4.41
C ASN A 88 7.35 -7.79 -3.84
N GLN A 89 7.45 -9.03 -3.35
CA GLN A 89 6.33 -9.76 -2.76
C GLN A 89 5.85 -9.08 -1.47
N GLN A 90 6.76 -8.59 -0.65
CA GLN A 90 6.44 -7.90 0.58
C GLN A 90 5.77 -6.56 0.31
N LEU A 91 6.29 -5.78 -0.64
CA LEU A 91 5.69 -4.50 -1.06
C LEU A 91 4.26 -4.69 -1.58
N ILE A 92 4.06 -5.69 -2.44
CA ILE A 92 2.74 -6.01 -2.97
C ILE A 92 1.79 -6.48 -1.86
N ARG A 93 2.26 -7.30 -0.92
CA ARG A 93 1.45 -7.71 0.24
C ARG A 93 0.99 -6.50 1.05
N PHE A 94 1.90 -5.55 1.31
CA PHE A 94 1.55 -4.31 2.00
C PHE A 94 0.48 -3.52 1.24
N PHE A 95 0.61 -3.41 -0.08
CA PHE A 95 -0.39 -2.76 -0.91
C PHE A 95 -1.76 -3.47 -0.86
N VAL A 96 -1.79 -4.80 -0.84
CA VAL A 96 -3.05 -5.58 -0.69
C VAL A 96 -3.71 -5.34 0.66
N GLU A 97 -2.93 -5.26 1.74
CA GLU A 97 -3.44 -4.89 3.07
C GLU A 97 -4.03 -3.47 3.07
N ASP A 98 -3.41 -2.55 2.33
CA ASP A 98 -3.88 -1.17 2.22
C ASP A 98 -5.19 -1.08 1.42
N ILE A 99 -5.36 -1.88 0.37
CA ILE A 99 -6.63 -2.05 -0.34
C ILE A 99 -7.73 -2.56 0.61
N ASP A 100 -7.43 -3.57 1.44
CA ASP A 100 -8.40 -4.11 2.41
C ASP A 100 -8.80 -3.07 3.46
N ALA A 101 -7.88 -2.19 3.88
CA ALA A 101 -8.19 -1.08 4.76
C ALA A 101 -9.04 0.00 4.06
N TRP A 102 -8.64 0.39 2.85
CA TRP A 102 -9.31 1.37 2.01
C TRP A 102 -10.75 0.97 1.67
N SER A 103 -10.96 -0.28 1.29
CA SER A 103 -12.28 -0.80 0.91
C SER A 103 -13.30 -0.80 2.05
N LYS A 104 -12.85 -0.99 3.31
CA LYS A 104 -13.74 -0.90 4.48
C LYS A 104 -14.25 0.51 4.69
N GLU A 105 -13.38 1.52 4.58
CA GLU A 105 -13.79 2.93 4.69
C GLU A 105 -14.72 3.38 3.55
N ILE A 106 -14.62 2.79 2.35
CA ILE A 106 -15.58 3.09 1.26
C ILE A 106 -16.94 2.43 1.52
N THR A 107 -16.94 1.22 2.06
CA THR A 107 -18.19 0.49 2.33
C THR A 107 -18.99 1.14 3.48
N ASP A 108 -18.32 1.91 4.35
CA ASP A 108 -18.92 2.66 5.44
C ASP A 108 -19.35 4.11 5.05
N ARG A 109 -19.19 4.53 3.79
CA ARG A 109 -19.65 5.83 3.25
C ARG A 109 -21.00 5.73 2.54
#